data_AF-A0AAQ4E0W0-F1
#
_entry.id   AF-A0AAQ4E0W0-F1
#
_cell.length_a   1.000
_cell.length_b   1.000
_cell.length_c   1.000
_cell.angle_alpha   90.00
_cell.angle_beta   90.00
_cell.angle_gamma   90.00
#
_symmetry.space_group_name_H-M   'P 1'
#
loop_
_entity.id
_entity.type
_entity.pdbx_description
1 polymer ?
#
loop_
_entity_poly.entity_id
_entity_poly.type
_entity_poly.pdbx_seq_one_letter_code
_entity_poly.pdbx_strand_id
1 'polypeptide(L)'
;MWEAYTFGELCDKASCSSSATFASTLEGVDHAEVPDLTELIKSQYSVYKTLVNDILCQPGDSMRLKELIPIMLICCCLCRFIEPGSLLFGDLQEWVKEICKQQSITDPAVACSLLSFYLTVNHQTHDCLKNFGNIAVSCHYNLGDVNEDVELSTKQVFSLINAKTVASLVPVLLEHVHKIQERVDWLLPAVRSYTNLEARTRESESEDSTASSRQVQEVGLCRQLGYLVATFVELTQSQLSRIYNSLTGLSKLYLSLYSSKFGSFCSKYEKLIKLTAAQLTPNVYSMITFLQNAESERGPAKKKPRRDKVQKVVVARELNTIPSLIYSIEQHEKLLIQLVKKTKVNLMEFVKMSTARDFRINSATVQARLEESAEANASPDEDNDSLTSTASCSAPASCAVKPKSKRL
;
A
#
# COMPACT_ATOMS: atom_id res chain seq x y z
N MET A 1 -32.62 -2.70 0.58
CA MET A 1 -31.46 -2.09 1.27
C MET A 1 -31.51 -2.34 2.78
N TRP A 2 -32.65 -2.10 3.45
CA TRP A 2 -32.86 -2.50 4.85
C TRP A 2 -32.78 -4.02 5.09
N GLU A 3 -33.36 -4.83 4.19
CA GLU A 3 -33.36 -6.30 4.32
C GLU A 3 -31.98 -6.96 4.13
N ALA A 4 -31.11 -6.37 3.32
CA ALA A 4 -29.75 -6.86 3.10
C ALA A 4 -28.81 -6.51 4.28
N TYR A 5 -29.03 -5.36 4.94
CA TYR A 5 -28.33 -4.99 6.16
C TYR A 5 -28.71 -5.91 7.32
N THR A 6 -30.00 -6.22 7.48
CA THR A 6 -30.46 -7.17 8.50
C THR A 6 -29.98 -8.58 8.23
N PHE A 7 -29.86 -9.00 6.96
CA PHE A 7 -29.32 -10.31 6.61
C PHE A 7 -27.80 -10.42 6.84
N GLY A 8 -27.03 -9.36 6.53
CA GLY A 8 -25.61 -9.27 6.86
C GLY A 8 -25.34 -9.31 8.37
N GLU A 9 -26.13 -8.60 9.16
CA GLU A 9 -26.09 -8.70 10.63
C GLU A 9 -26.50 -10.09 11.15
N LEU A 10 -27.44 -10.76 10.47
CA LEU A 10 -27.85 -12.13 10.77
C LEU A 10 -26.72 -13.12 10.48
N CYS A 11 -26.00 -12.98 9.37
CA CYS A 11 -24.82 -13.79 9.05
C CYS A 11 -23.67 -13.58 10.06
N ASP A 12 -23.41 -12.34 10.46
CA ASP A 12 -22.37 -12.04 11.45
C ASP A 12 -22.77 -12.55 12.86
N LYS A 13 -24.06 -12.48 13.24
CA LYS A 13 -24.59 -13.11 14.47
C LYS A 13 -24.58 -14.64 14.38
N ALA A 14 -24.85 -15.20 13.21
CA ALA A 14 -24.81 -16.64 12.93
C ALA A 14 -23.38 -17.21 12.84
N SER A 15 -22.35 -16.37 12.69
CA SER A 15 -20.96 -16.79 12.91
C SER A 15 -20.65 -17.01 14.40
N CYS A 16 -21.49 -16.50 15.31
CA CYS A 16 -21.36 -16.60 16.76
C CYS A 16 -22.27 -17.67 17.40
N SER A 17 -23.30 -18.13 16.69
CA SER A 17 -24.17 -19.26 17.06
C SER A 17 -23.98 -20.42 16.06
N SER A 18 -24.41 -21.65 16.37
CA SER A 18 -24.15 -22.85 15.53
C SER A 18 -24.39 -22.63 14.02
N SER A 19 -23.31 -22.63 13.23
CA SER A 19 -23.31 -22.37 11.78
C SER A 19 -24.22 -23.32 10.99
N ALA A 20 -24.43 -24.54 11.50
CA ALA A 20 -25.31 -25.54 10.92
C ALA A 20 -26.79 -25.13 10.96
N THR A 21 -27.23 -24.47 12.04
CA THR A 21 -28.62 -24.05 12.22
C THR A 21 -28.98 -22.86 11.33
N PHE A 22 -28.03 -21.96 11.07
CA PHE A 22 -28.23 -20.84 10.15
C PHE A 22 -28.40 -21.32 8.71
N ALA A 23 -27.53 -22.24 8.29
CA ALA A 23 -27.57 -22.79 6.96
C ALA A 23 -28.86 -23.62 6.74
N SER A 24 -29.31 -24.42 7.71
CA SER A 24 -30.56 -25.20 7.58
C SER A 24 -31.81 -24.31 7.48
N THR A 25 -31.78 -23.16 8.15
CA THR A 25 -32.85 -22.15 8.08
C THR A 25 -32.93 -21.49 6.71
N LEU A 26 -31.81 -21.41 5.96
CA LEU A 26 -31.79 -20.83 4.61
C LEU A 26 -32.43 -21.72 3.54
N GLU A 27 -32.32 -23.04 3.67
CA GLU A 27 -32.97 -23.99 2.75
C GLU A 27 -34.40 -24.37 3.19
N GLY A 28 -34.86 -23.91 4.36
CA GLY A 28 -36.19 -24.26 4.88
C GLY A 28 -36.31 -25.74 5.29
N VAL A 29 -35.20 -26.35 5.72
CA VAL A 29 -35.11 -27.79 6.03
C VAL A 29 -35.52 -28.05 7.49
N ASP A 30 -36.44 -28.99 7.69
CA ASP A 30 -36.92 -29.46 9.00
C ASP A 30 -35.77 -30.06 9.84
N HIS A 31 -35.80 -29.85 11.16
CA HIS A 31 -34.74 -30.18 12.13
C HIS A 31 -34.33 -31.68 12.27
N ALA A 32 -34.84 -32.58 11.43
CA ALA A 32 -34.71 -34.03 11.60
C ALA A 32 -33.48 -34.65 10.92
N GLU A 33 -32.89 -34.00 9.91
CA GLU A 33 -31.63 -34.42 9.29
C GLU A 33 -30.80 -33.17 9.03
N VAL A 34 -29.81 -32.87 9.89
CA VAL A 34 -28.89 -31.75 9.64
C VAL A 34 -28.04 -32.14 8.45
N PRO A 35 -28.20 -31.50 7.27
CA PRO A 35 -27.36 -31.80 6.12
C PRO A 35 -25.91 -31.46 6.50
N ASP A 36 -24.94 -32.16 5.90
CA ASP A 36 -23.54 -31.74 6.02
C ASP A 36 -23.45 -30.26 5.61
N LEU A 37 -22.97 -29.42 6.54
CA LEU A 37 -22.85 -27.97 6.37
C LEU A 37 -22.10 -27.64 5.05
N THR A 38 -21.17 -28.50 4.66
CA THR A 38 -20.40 -28.38 3.42
C THR A 38 -21.28 -28.54 2.17
N GLU A 39 -22.17 -29.53 2.13
CA GLU A 39 -23.08 -29.77 1.00
C GLU A 39 -24.13 -28.67 0.90
N LEU A 40 -24.60 -28.17 2.04
CA LEU A 40 -25.54 -27.06 2.13
C LEU A 40 -24.92 -25.74 1.62
N ILE A 41 -23.70 -25.44 2.02
CA ILE A 41 -22.94 -24.30 1.52
C ILE A 41 -22.71 -24.45 0.01
N LYS A 42 -22.35 -25.64 -0.47
CA LYS A 42 -22.12 -25.94 -1.90
C LYS A 42 -23.38 -25.75 -2.74
N SER A 43 -24.53 -26.24 -2.28
CA SER A 43 -25.85 -25.99 -2.87
C SER A 43 -26.10 -24.50 -3.03
N GLN A 44 -25.96 -23.77 -1.92
CA GLN A 44 -26.21 -22.33 -1.89
C GLN A 44 -25.26 -21.54 -2.81
N TYR A 45 -23.98 -21.92 -2.87
CA TYR A 45 -23.02 -21.31 -3.79
C TYR A 45 -23.33 -21.59 -5.26
N SER A 46 -23.82 -22.78 -5.58
CA SER A 46 -24.23 -23.11 -6.96
C SER A 46 -25.36 -22.18 -7.41
N VAL A 47 -26.34 -21.92 -6.53
CA VAL A 47 -27.44 -20.98 -6.80
C VAL A 47 -26.91 -19.56 -7.01
N TYR A 48 -26.08 -19.05 -6.09
CA TYR A 48 -25.53 -17.69 -6.22
C TYR A 48 -24.61 -17.54 -7.43
N LYS A 49 -23.78 -18.54 -7.73
CA LYS A 49 -22.91 -18.54 -8.91
C LYS A 49 -23.72 -18.48 -10.19
N THR A 50 -24.80 -19.25 -10.28
CA THR A 50 -25.72 -19.24 -11.43
C THR A 50 -26.40 -17.88 -11.58
N LEU A 51 -26.93 -17.33 -10.48
CA LEU A 51 -27.59 -16.02 -10.47
C LEU A 51 -26.64 -14.88 -10.89
N VAL A 52 -25.42 -14.87 -10.35
CA VAL A 52 -24.40 -13.87 -10.70
C VAL A 52 -24.02 -13.97 -12.18
N ASN A 53 -23.83 -15.18 -12.71
CA ASN A 53 -23.52 -15.37 -14.12
C ASN A 53 -24.69 -14.94 -15.02
N ASP A 54 -25.94 -15.20 -14.64
CA ASP A 54 -27.13 -14.74 -15.37
C ASP A 54 -27.18 -13.21 -15.42
N ILE A 55 -27.00 -12.55 -14.28
CA ILE A 55 -26.99 -11.08 -14.19
C ILE A 55 -25.86 -10.48 -15.06
N LEU A 56 -24.67 -11.10 -15.07
CA LEU A 56 -23.51 -10.61 -15.83
C LEU A 56 -23.63 -10.87 -17.35
N CYS A 57 -24.32 -11.93 -17.78
CA CYS A 57 -24.48 -12.28 -19.19
C CYS A 57 -25.54 -11.44 -19.92
N GLN A 58 -26.46 -10.80 -19.20
CA GLN A 58 -27.54 -10.02 -19.81
C GLN A 58 -27.10 -8.58 -20.11
N PRO A 59 -27.00 -8.16 -21.37
CA PRO A 59 -26.56 -6.82 -21.72
C PRO A 59 -27.66 -5.79 -21.43
N GLY A 60 -27.35 -4.76 -20.64
CA GLY A 60 -28.03 -3.47 -20.76
C GLY A 60 -28.73 -2.90 -19.52
N ASP A 61 -28.82 -3.60 -18.39
CA ASP A 61 -29.51 -3.05 -17.21
C ASP A 61 -28.57 -2.73 -16.03
N SER A 62 -28.11 -1.47 -15.99
CA SER A 62 -27.31 -0.95 -14.88
C SER A 62 -28.01 -1.05 -13.51
N MET A 63 -29.34 -1.12 -13.46
CA MET A 63 -30.07 -1.30 -12.20
C MET A 63 -29.97 -2.74 -11.72
N ARG A 64 -30.06 -3.71 -12.62
CA ARG A 64 -29.95 -5.13 -12.28
C ARG A 64 -28.54 -5.51 -11.79
N LEU A 65 -27.49 -4.86 -12.32
CA LEU A 65 -26.13 -5.05 -11.79
C LEU A 65 -26.02 -4.71 -10.29
N LYS A 66 -26.88 -3.82 -9.75
CA LYS A 66 -26.86 -3.49 -8.31
C LYS A 66 -27.36 -4.62 -7.42
N GLU A 67 -28.08 -5.60 -7.98
CA GLU A 67 -28.46 -6.82 -7.27
C GLU A 67 -27.23 -7.67 -6.91
N LEU A 68 -26.11 -7.51 -7.63
CA LEU A 68 -24.85 -8.16 -7.28
C LEU A 68 -24.31 -7.70 -5.93
N ILE A 69 -24.60 -6.48 -5.49
CA ILE A 69 -24.06 -5.93 -4.23
C ILE A 69 -24.47 -6.78 -3.02
N PRO A 70 -25.77 -7.01 -2.76
CA PRO A 70 -26.18 -7.88 -1.66
C PRO A 70 -25.75 -9.34 -1.87
N ILE A 71 -25.75 -9.86 -3.11
CA ILE A 71 -25.30 -11.24 -3.37
C ILE A 71 -23.83 -11.42 -3.00
N MET A 72 -22.96 -10.49 -3.42
CA MET A 72 -21.53 -10.52 -3.07
C MET A 72 -21.30 -10.40 -1.56
N LEU A 73 -22.11 -9.61 -0.85
CA LEU A 73 -22.04 -9.53 0.61
C LEU A 73 -22.36 -10.88 1.25
N ILE A 74 -23.42 -11.56 0.80
CA ILE A 74 -23.77 -12.90 1.29
C ILE A 74 -22.64 -13.89 0.99
N CYS A 75 -22.08 -13.88 -0.22
CA CYS A 75 -20.93 -14.71 -0.58
C CYS A 75 -19.71 -14.40 0.31
N CYS A 76 -19.44 -13.14 0.67
CA CYS A 76 -18.37 -12.79 1.62
C CYS A 76 -18.58 -13.43 3.00
N CYS A 77 -19.82 -13.52 3.47
CA CYS A 77 -20.13 -14.17 4.75
C CYS A 77 -19.99 -15.69 4.65
N LEU A 78 -20.57 -16.28 3.61
CA LEU A 78 -20.56 -17.73 3.42
C LEU A 78 -19.16 -18.29 3.18
N CYS A 79 -18.25 -17.53 2.55
CA CYS A 79 -16.94 -18.06 2.17
C CYS A 79 -16.05 -18.34 3.38
N ARG A 80 -16.37 -17.77 4.55
CA ARG A 80 -15.65 -18.01 5.81
C ARG A 80 -15.90 -19.41 6.39
N PHE A 81 -16.96 -20.09 5.93
CA PHE A 81 -17.31 -21.43 6.39
C PHE A 81 -16.80 -22.54 5.46
N ILE A 82 -16.16 -22.18 4.33
CA ILE A 82 -15.57 -23.15 3.42
C ILE A 82 -14.16 -23.50 3.92
N GLU A 83 -13.84 -24.78 4.01
CA GLU A 83 -12.49 -25.22 4.38
C GLU A 83 -11.44 -24.76 3.35
N PRO A 84 -10.38 -24.05 3.79
CA PRO A 84 -9.26 -23.68 2.93
C PRO A 84 -8.53 -24.93 2.42
N GLY A 85 -8.63 -25.19 1.11
CA GLY A 85 -8.04 -26.38 0.46
C GLY A 85 -9.07 -27.37 -0.09
N SER A 86 -10.36 -27.18 0.20
CA SER A 86 -11.44 -27.92 -0.45
C SER A 86 -11.52 -27.62 -1.96
N LEU A 87 -12.06 -28.57 -2.73
CA LEU A 87 -12.32 -28.38 -4.17
C LEU A 87 -13.28 -27.21 -4.41
N LEU A 88 -14.32 -27.09 -3.58
CA LEU A 88 -15.27 -25.98 -3.63
C LEU A 88 -14.59 -24.62 -3.47
N PHE A 89 -13.62 -24.51 -2.57
CA PHE A 89 -12.86 -23.28 -2.37
C PHE A 89 -12.02 -22.92 -3.60
N GLY A 90 -11.36 -23.92 -4.21
CA GLY A 90 -10.62 -23.74 -5.46
C GLY A 90 -11.49 -23.24 -6.59
N ASP A 91 -12.65 -23.88 -6.81
CA ASP A 91 -13.64 -23.50 -7.82
C ASP A 91 -14.19 -22.09 -7.59
N LEU A 92 -14.46 -21.73 -6.33
CA LEU A 92 -14.92 -20.40 -5.94
C LEU A 92 -13.85 -19.36 -6.27
N GLN A 93 -12.60 -19.62 -5.88
CA GLN A 93 -11.47 -18.72 -6.09
C GLN A 93 -11.23 -18.46 -7.57
N GLU A 94 -11.22 -19.51 -8.40
CA GLU A 94 -11.03 -19.38 -9.85
C GLU A 94 -12.19 -18.61 -10.48
N TRP A 95 -13.43 -18.95 -10.12
CA TRP A 95 -14.61 -18.27 -10.65
C TRP A 95 -14.62 -16.76 -10.35
N VAL A 96 -14.41 -16.35 -9.09
CA VAL A 96 -14.40 -14.91 -8.75
C VAL A 96 -13.23 -14.18 -9.42
N LYS A 97 -12.08 -14.85 -9.57
CA LYS A 97 -10.91 -14.31 -10.27
C LYS A 97 -11.23 -14.05 -11.74
N GLU A 98 -11.86 -15.00 -12.42
CA GLU A 98 -12.23 -14.86 -13.83
C GLU A 98 -13.28 -13.77 -14.04
N ILE A 99 -14.25 -13.61 -13.14
CA ILE A 99 -15.16 -12.46 -13.17
C ILE A 99 -14.38 -11.14 -13.12
N CYS A 100 -13.46 -11.00 -12.16
CA CYS A 100 -12.66 -9.77 -12.02
C CYS A 100 -11.76 -9.49 -13.23
N LYS A 101 -11.34 -10.53 -13.95
CA LYS A 101 -10.53 -10.41 -15.17
C LYS A 101 -11.34 -10.04 -16.41
N GLN A 102 -12.51 -10.65 -16.59
CA GLN A 102 -13.25 -10.61 -17.84
C GLN A 102 -14.30 -9.48 -17.87
N GLN A 103 -14.85 -9.11 -16.72
CA GLN A 103 -15.98 -8.18 -16.67
C GLN A 103 -15.52 -6.72 -16.55
N SER A 104 -15.82 -5.90 -17.56
CA SER A 104 -15.55 -4.45 -17.58
C SER A 104 -16.71 -3.65 -17.00
N ILE A 105 -16.92 -3.77 -15.68
CA ILE A 105 -18.01 -3.06 -14.99
C ILE A 105 -17.66 -1.58 -14.83
N THR A 106 -18.63 -0.71 -15.09
CA THR A 106 -18.45 0.76 -14.97
C THR A 106 -19.05 1.35 -13.71
N ASP A 107 -19.96 0.64 -13.03
CA ASP A 107 -20.54 1.08 -11.76
C ASP A 107 -19.53 0.84 -10.61
N PRO A 108 -19.05 1.89 -9.92
CA PRO A 108 -18.04 1.74 -8.88
C PRO A 108 -18.53 0.94 -7.66
N ALA A 109 -19.81 1.02 -7.29
CA ALA A 109 -20.32 0.32 -6.12
C ALA A 109 -20.36 -1.19 -6.35
N VAL A 110 -20.81 -1.61 -7.54
CA VAL A 110 -20.78 -3.02 -7.96
C VAL A 110 -19.34 -3.53 -8.06
N ALA A 111 -18.45 -2.76 -8.67
CA ALA A 111 -17.05 -3.13 -8.79
C ALA A 111 -16.36 -3.28 -7.43
N CYS A 112 -16.62 -2.36 -6.48
CA CYS A 112 -16.13 -2.46 -5.11
C CYS A 112 -16.65 -3.73 -4.43
N SER A 113 -17.92 -4.08 -4.59
CA SER A 113 -18.51 -5.27 -3.99
C SER A 113 -17.87 -6.57 -4.51
N LEU A 114 -17.66 -6.67 -5.83
CA LEU A 114 -16.97 -7.80 -6.46
C LEU A 114 -15.50 -7.89 -6.01
N LEU A 115 -14.79 -6.77 -5.99
CA LEU A 115 -13.40 -6.75 -5.54
C LEU A 115 -13.28 -7.12 -4.06
N SER A 116 -14.17 -6.61 -3.20
CA SER A 116 -14.23 -6.98 -1.78
C SER A 116 -14.44 -8.48 -1.60
N PHE A 117 -15.33 -9.10 -2.39
CA PHE A 117 -15.53 -10.54 -2.35
C PHE A 117 -14.27 -11.29 -2.80
N TYR A 118 -13.67 -10.90 -3.92
CA TYR A 118 -12.41 -11.48 -4.39
C TYR A 118 -11.31 -11.40 -3.32
N LEU A 119 -11.10 -10.22 -2.73
CA LEU A 119 -10.08 -10.01 -1.71
C LEU A 119 -10.39 -10.79 -0.42
N THR A 120 -11.66 -10.96 -0.06
CA THR A 120 -12.09 -11.77 1.10
C THR A 120 -11.78 -13.24 0.92
N VAL A 121 -12.09 -13.82 -0.25
CA VAL A 121 -11.70 -15.19 -0.59
C VAL A 121 -10.18 -15.34 -0.54
N ASN A 122 -9.45 -14.35 -1.07
CA ASN A 122 -7.98 -14.41 -1.09
C ASN A 122 -7.34 -14.41 0.30
N HIS A 123 -7.94 -13.79 1.33
CA HIS A 123 -7.37 -13.83 2.69
C HIS A 123 -7.18 -15.25 3.25
N GLN A 124 -7.91 -16.23 2.72
CA GLN A 124 -7.82 -17.63 3.11
C GLN A 124 -6.77 -18.41 2.29
N THR A 125 -6.03 -17.74 1.41
CA THR A 125 -5.04 -18.35 0.50
C THR A 125 -3.60 -18.00 0.89
N HIS A 126 -2.67 -18.90 0.61
CA HIS A 126 -1.23 -18.64 0.78
C HIS A 126 -0.69 -17.54 -0.15
N ASP A 127 -1.32 -17.32 -1.31
CA ASP A 127 -0.90 -16.33 -2.31
C ASP A 127 -1.62 -14.97 -2.19
N CYS A 128 -2.32 -14.72 -1.07
CA CYS A 128 -3.13 -13.52 -0.85
C CYS A 128 -2.40 -12.20 -1.22
N LEU A 129 -1.22 -11.98 -0.64
CA LEU A 129 -0.42 -10.78 -0.86
C LEU A 129 0.11 -10.67 -2.29
N LYS A 130 0.41 -11.79 -2.94
CA LYS A 130 0.82 -11.80 -4.35
C LYS A 130 -0.34 -11.35 -5.24
N ASN A 131 -1.55 -11.83 -4.95
CA ASN A 131 -2.75 -11.42 -5.69
C ASN A 131 -3.08 -9.93 -5.44
N PHE A 132 -2.90 -9.44 -4.21
CA PHE A 132 -3.08 -8.02 -3.90
C PHE A 132 -2.07 -7.15 -4.66
N GLY A 133 -0.81 -7.59 -4.77
CA GLY A 133 0.20 -6.94 -5.60
C GLY A 133 -0.20 -6.86 -7.08
N ASN A 134 -0.79 -7.92 -7.66
CA ASN A 134 -1.25 -7.89 -9.05
C ASN A 134 -2.40 -6.88 -9.27
N ILE A 135 -3.29 -6.74 -8.28
CA ILE A 135 -4.36 -5.73 -8.28
C ILE A 135 -3.73 -4.34 -8.18
N ALA A 136 -2.75 -4.15 -7.30
CA ALA A 136 -2.05 -2.87 -7.13
C ALA A 136 -1.36 -2.42 -8.43
N VAL A 137 -0.67 -3.32 -9.14
CA VAL A 137 -0.10 -3.03 -10.47
C VAL A 137 -1.18 -2.58 -11.46
N SER A 138 -2.35 -3.24 -11.45
CA SER A 138 -3.47 -2.87 -12.33
C SER A 138 -4.09 -1.52 -11.95
N CYS A 139 -4.14 -1.19 -10.66
CA CYS A 139 -4.55 0.14 -10.18
C CYS A 139 -3.55 1.21 -10.62
N HIS A 140 -2.25 0.96 -10.43
CA HIS A 140 -1.18 1.87 -10.83
C HIS A 140 -1.23 2.15 -12.33
N TYR A 141 -1.37 1.11 -13.17
CA TYR A 141 -1.53 1.26 -14.61
C TYR A 141 -2.69 2.20 -15.00
N ASN A 142 -3.84 2.08 -14.34
CA ASN A 142 -5.02 2.89 -14.65
C ASN A 142 -4.96 4.32 -14.07
N LEU A 143 -4.20 4.53 -12.99
CA LEU A 143 -4.02 5.86 -12.38
C LEU A 143 -2.90 6.67 -13.02
N GLY A 144 -1.92 5.99 -13.62
CA GLY A 144 -0.68 6.61 -14.09
C GLY A 144 0.37 6.72 -12.99
N ASP A 145 1.63 6.97 -13.39
CA ASP A 145 2.72 7.28 -12.46
C ASP A 145 2.79 8.80 -12.24
N VAL A 146 3.35 9.20 -11.11
CA VAL A 146 3.67 10.60 -10.79
C VAL A 146 4.83 11.10 -11.64
N ASN A 147 5.74 10.22 -12.02
CA ASN A 147 6.86 10.51 -12.88
C ASN A 147 6.52 10.10 -14.33
N GLU A 148 6.37 11.08 -15.21
CA GLU A 148 6.02 10.89 -16.63
C GLU A 148 7.05 10.04 -17.39
N ASP A 149 8.30 9.97 -16.91
CA ASP A 149 9.38 9.19 -17.51
C ASP A 149 9.33 7.68 -17.15
N VAL A 150 8.42 7.26 -16.28
CA VAL A 150 8.31 5.85 -15.87
C VAL A 150 7.42 5.10 -16.85
N GLU A 151 8.02 4.14 -17.57
CA GLU A 151 7.26 3.19 -18.38
C GLU A 151 6.39 2.30 -17.48
N LEU A 152 5.07 2.47 -17.59
CA LEU A 152 4.10 1.65 -16.88
C LEU A 152 4.08 0.23 -17.43
N SER A 153 3.89 -0.74 -16.54
CA SER A 153 3.68 -2.14 -16.90
C SER A 153 2.54 -2.28 -17.92
N THR A 154 2.80 -2.92 -19.06
CA THR A 154 1.80 -3.18 -20.12
C THR A 154 0.73 -4.21 -19.73
N LYS A 155 0.72 -4.71 -18.49
CA LYS A 155 -0.12 -5.81 -18.04
C LYS A 155 -1.34 -5.33 -17.27
N GLN A 156 -2.40 -4.94 -17.98
CA GLN A 156 -3.73 -4.87 -17.39
C GLN A 156 -4.28 -6.28 -17.22
N VAL A 157 -4.26 -6.80 -15.98
CA VAL A 157 -4.70 -8.18 -15.69
C VAL A 157 -6.20 -8.24 -15.37
N PHE A 158 -6.77 -7.18 -14.82
CA PHE A 158 -8.15 -7.14 -14.34
C PHE A 158 -8.98 -6.08 -15.08
N SER A 159 -9.93 -6.51 -15.93
CA SER A 159 -10.84 -5.59 -16.63
C SER A 159 -11.80 -4.85 -15.70
N LEU A 160 -12.03 -5.40 -14.51
CA LEU A 160 -12.80 -4.75 -13.43
C LEU A 160 -12.17 -3.41 -13.03
N ILE A 161 -10.84 -3.28 -13.16
CA ILE A 161 -10.06 -2.10 -12.82
C ILE A 161 -9.87 -1.29 -14.11
N ASN A 162 -10.66 -0.23 -14.23
CA ASN A 162 -10.63 0.70 -15.35
C ASN A 162 -10.68 2.14 -14.84
N ALA A 163 -10.51 3.11 -15.74
CA ALA A 163 -10.48 4.54 -15.40
C ALA A 163 -11.71 5.04 -14.62
N LYS A 164 -12.88 4.37 -14.74
CA LYS A 164 -14.11 4.75 -14.02
C LYS A 164 -14.19 4.16 -12.61
N THR A 165 -13.58 3.00 -12.37
CA THR A 165 -13.70 2.26 -11.10
C THR A 165 -12.47 2.40 -10.21
N VAL A 166 -11.28 2.58 -10.78
CA VAL A 166 -9.99 2.49 -10.06
C VAL A 166 -9.92 3.38 -8.81
N ALA A 167 -10.43 4.60 -8.88
CA ALA A 167 -10.43 5.53 -7.75
C ALA A 167 -11.22 5.03 -6.54
N SER A 168 -12.30 4.27 -6.77
CA SER A 168 -13.11 3.64 -5.71
C SER A 168 -12.55 2.30 -5.25
N LEU A 169 -11.81 1.58 -6.11
CA LEU A 169 -11.22 0.28 -5.81
C LEU A 169 -9.94 0.35 -4.97
N VAL A 170 -9.13 1.42 -5.12
CA VAL A 170 -7.90 1.60 -4.33
C VAL A 170 -8.16 1.61 -2.82
N PRO A 171 -9.14 2.37 -2.28
CA PRO A 171 -9.48 2.32 -0.86
C PRO A 171 -9.87 0.91 -0.37
N VAL A 172 -10.62 0.15 -1.19
CA VAL A 172 -11.01 -1.23 -0.88
C VAL A 172 -9.78 -2.14 -0.79
N LEU A 173 -8.87 -2.05 -1.76
CA LEU A 173 -7.60 -2.78 -1.72
C LEU A 173 -6.78 -2.41 -0.48
N LEU A 174 -6.64 -1.12 -0.18
CA LEU A 174 -5.89 -0.63 0.97
C LEU A 174 -6.46 -1.15 2.30
N GLU A 175 -7.78 -1.21 2.45
CA GLU A 175 -8.40 -1.78 3.65
C GLU A 175 -7.97 -3.25 3.87
N HIS A 176 -7.96 -4.05 2.80
CA HIS A 176 -7.54 -5.45 2.87
C HIS A 176 -6.02 -5.60 3.10
N VAL A 177 -5.19 -4.73 2.50
CA VAL A 177 -3.74 -4.67 2.75
C VAL A 177 -3.46 -4.32 4.21
N HIS A 178 -4.16 -3.33 4.77
CA HIS A 178 -4.02 -2.95 6.18
C HIS A 178 -4.40 -4.08 7.14
N LYS A 179 -5.46 -4.87 6.84
CA LYS A 179 -5.80 -6.06 7.64
C LYS A 179 -4.65 -7.08 7.69
N ILE A 180 -3.90 -7.26 6.59
CA ILE A 180 -2.72 -8.14 6.58
C ILE A 180 -1.58 -7.51 7.40
N GLN A 181 -1.37 -6.21 7.22
CA GLN A 181 -0.34 -5.50 7.95
C GLN A 181 -0.56 -5.54 9.47
N GLU A 182 -1.79 -5.38 9.94
CA GLU A 182 -2.15 -5.52 11.36
C GLU A 182 -1.81 -6.92 11.90
N ARG A 183 -2.03 -7.98 11.10
CA ARG A 183 -1.61 -9.34 11.47
C ARG A 183 -0.08 -9.45 11.56
N VAL A 184 0.66 -8.85 10.63
CA VAL A 184 2.14 -8.83 10.68
C VAL A 184 2.64 -8.06 11.91
N ASP A 185 2.04 -6.91 12.20
CA ASP A 185 2.36 -6.09 13.37
C ASP A 185 2.05 -6.80 14.68
N TRP A 186 1.01 -7.65 14.71
CA TRP A 186 0.71 -8.51 15.85
C TRP A 186 1.69 -9.69 15.98
N LEU A 187 2.05 -10.34 14.86
CA LEU A 187 2.97 -11.49 14.83
C LEU A 187 4.40 -11.10 15.23
N LEU A 188 4.86 -9.92 14.83
CA LEU A 188 6.24 -9.46 15.04
C LEU A 188 6.67 -9.47 16.52
N PRO A 189 5.93 -8.83 17.46
CA PRO A 189 6.23 -8.90 18.89
C PRO A 189 6.13 -10.31 19.47
N ALA A 190 5.20 -11.13 18.99
CA ALA A 190 5.05 -12.51 19.44
C ALA A 190 6.29 -13.33 19.09
N VAL A 191 6.68 -13.37 17.81
CA VAL A 191 7.89 -14.08 17.33
C VAL A 191 9.14 -13.56 18.04
N ARG A 192 9.26 -12.23 18.23
CA ARG A 192 10.38 -11.65 18.98
C ARG A 192 10.42 -12.14 20.44
N SER A 193 9.26 -12.26 21.09
CA SER A 193 9.18 -12.71 22.49
C SER A 193 9.54 -14.18 22.63
N TYR A 194 9.03 -15.04 21.74
CA TYR A 194 9.43 -16.45 21.66
C TYR A 194 10.93 -16.61 21.42
N THR A 195 11.48 -15.87 20.45
CA THR A 195 12.91 -15.89 20.13
C THR A 195 13.78 -15.46 21.32
N ASN A 196 13.34 -14.45 22.07
CA ASN A 196 14.05 -13.99 23.27
C ASN A 196 13.97 -15.00 24.42
N LEU A 197 12.86 -15.72 24.55
CA LEU A 197 12.71 -16.78 25.54
C LEU A 197 13.62 -17.96 25.19
N GLU A 198 13.60 -18.41 23.93
CA GLU A 198 14.51 -19.46 23.44
C GLU A 198 15.98 -19.11 23.68
N ALA A 199 16.38 -17.86 23.44
CA ALA A 199 17.74 -17.41 23.71
C ALA A 199 18.14 -17.47 25.20
N ARG A 200 17.18 -17.46 26.14
CA ARG A 200 17.44 -17.53 27.58
C ARG A 200 17.43 -18.95 28.13
N THR A 201 16.69 -19.86 27.52
CA THR A 201 16.50 -21.23 28.03
C THR A 201 17.58 -22.20 27.53
N ARG A 202 18.38 -21.83 26.53
CA ARG A 202 19.28 -22.73 25.78
C ARG A 202 20.64 -22.98 26.45
N GLU A 203 20.66 -23.34 27.73
CA GLU A 203 21.85 -23.94 28.34
C GLU A 203 22.00 -25.45 28.04
N SER A 204 21.04 -26.14 27.37
CA SER A 204 21.06 -27.62 27.33
C SER A 204 20.40 -28.37 26.15
N GLU A 205 20.04 -27.76 25.02
CA GLU A 205 19.44 -28.52 23.89
C GLU A 205 20.14 -28.32 22.53
N SER A 206 20.26 -29.42 21.78
CA SER A 206 20.93 -29.56 20.48
C SER A 206 20.59 -28.43 19.48
N GLU A 207 21.62 -27.85 18.88
CA GLU A 207 21.56 -26.60 18.11
C GLU A 207 20.71 -26.66 16.83
N ASP A 208 20.54 -27.84 16.22
CA ASP A 208 20.03 -27.98 14.84
C ASP A 208 18.50 -27.93 14.68
N SER A 209 17.71 -28.50 15.59
CA SER A 209 16.25 -28.62 15.40
C SER A 209 15.52 -27.29 15.58
N THR A 210 15.91 -26.52 16.58
CA THR A 210 15.24 -25.29 17.01
C THR A 210 15.71 -24.05 16.25
N ALA A 211 16.92 -24.08 15.65
CA ALA A 211 17.34 -23.08 14.66
C ALA A 211 16.52 -23.12 13.36
N SER A 212 16.09 -24.31 12.94
CA SER A 212 15.32 -24.50 11.70
C SER A 212 13.90 -23.91 11.78
N SER A 213 13.19 -24.13 12.89
CA SER A 213 11.82 -23.63 13.11
C SER A 213 11.76 -22.10 13.15
N ARG A 214 12.69 -21.46 13.87
CA ARG A 214 12.80 -20.00 13.94
C ARG A 214 13.06 -19.38 12.56
N GLN A 215 14.02 -19.93 11.81
CA GLN A 215 14.33 -19.43 10.46
C GLN A 215 13.14 -19.54 9.51
N VAL A 216 12.31 -20.59 9.61
CA VAL A 216 11.08 -20.72 8.82
C VAL A 216 10.11 -19.57 9.12
N GLN A 217 9.88 -19.25 10.40
CA GLN A 217 9.01 -18.14 10.80
C GLN A 217 9.55 -16.78 10.34
N GLU A 218 10.86 -16.54 10.52
CA GLU A 218 11.52 -15.32 10.08
C GLU A 218 11.47 -15.14 8.55
N VAL A 219 11.66 -16.22 7.79
CA VAL A 219 11.52 -16.22 6.33
C VAL A 219 10.08 -15.91 5.92
N GLY A 220 9.09 -16.47 6.63
CA GLY A 220 7.67 -16.17 6.44
C GLY A 220 7.37 -14.69 6.64
N LEU A 221 7.82 -14.09 7.75
CA LEU A 221 7.66 -12.66 8.03
C LEU A 221 8.35 -11.79 6.98
N CYS A 222 9.58 -12.12 6.58
CA CYS A 222 10.30 -11.38 5.55
C CYS A 222 9.58 -11.45 4.19
N ARG A 223 9.00 -12.61 3.85
CA ARG A 223 8.23 -12.78 2.61
C ARG A 223 6.94 -11.96 2.64
N GLN A 224 6.21 -11.98 3.75
CA GLN A 224 4.98 -11.19 3.90
C GLN A 224 5.27 -9.68 3.82
N LEU A 225 6.29 -9.20 4.56
CA LEU A 225 6.74 -7.81 4.46
C LEU A 225 7.24 -7.46 3.06
N GLY A 226 7.94 -8.36 2.38
CA GLY A 226 8.39 -8.16 1.00
C GLY A 226 7.23 -7.94 0.02
N TYR A 227 6.16 -8.74 0.11
CA TYR A 227 4.99 -8.49 -0.73
C TYR A 227 4.21 -7.23 -0.32
N LEU A 228 4.13 -6.91 0.97
CA LEU A 228 3.53 -5.65 1.43
C LEU A 228 4.29 -4.45 0.86
N VAL A 229 5.63 -4.46 0.96
CA VAL A 229 6.50 -3.42 0.39
C VAL A 229 6.26 -3.30 -1.12
N ALA A 230 6.27 -4.41 -1.86
CA ALA A 230 6.00 -4.38 -3.30
C ALA A 230 4.60 -3.82 -3.63
N THR A 231 3.59 -4.15 -2.82
CA THR A 231 2.23 -3.61 -2.99
C THR A 231 2.18 -2.09 -2.73
N PHE A 232 2.89 -1.61 -1.70
CA PHE A 232 2.96 -0.18 -1.39
C PHE A 232 3.80 0.62 -2.40
N VAL A 233 4.80 -0.01 -3.04
CA VAL A 233 5.57 0.59 -4.14
C VAL A 233 4.65 0.97 -5.30
N GLU A 234 3.68 0.11 -5.63
CA GLU A 234 2.73 0.35 -6.73
C GLU A 234 1.63 1.36 -6.36
N LEU A 235 1.17 1.35 -5.11
CA LEU A 235 0.07 2.23 -4.70
C LEU A 235 0.56 3.64 -4.34
N THR A 236 1.73 3.77 -3.72
CA THR A 236 2.30 5.01 -3.16
C THR A 236 1.22 5.93 -2.55
N GLN A 237 0.51 5.43 -1.53
CA GLN A 237 -0.63 6.10 -0.87
C GLN A 237 -0.36 6.44 0.61
N SER A 238 -1.36 7.04 1.27
CA SER A 238 -1.39 7.30 2.72
C SER A 238 -0.98 6.09 3.56
N GLN A 239 -0.34 6.35 4.70
CA GLN A 239 0.03 5.37 5.75
C GLN A 239 1.28 4.51 5.52
N LEU A 240 2.18 4.96 4.65
CA LEU A 240 3.54 4.40 4.52
C LEU A 240 4.33 4.38 5.84
N SER A 241 3.98 5.21 6.83
CA SER A 241 4.64 5.21 8.14
C SER A 241 4.49 3.86 8.86
N ARG A 242 3.33 3.20 8.69
CA ARG A 242 3.08 1.89 9.30
C ARG A 242 4.01 0.83 8.74
N ILE A 243 4.26 0.78 7.43
CA ILE A 243 5.12 -0.27 6.85
C ILE A 243 6.56 -0.11 7.32
N TYR A 244 7.06 1.14 7.46
CA TYR A 244 8.36 1.40 8.08
C TYR A 244 8.38 1.01 9.57
N ASN A 245 7.27 1.14 10.30
CA ASN A 245 7.18 0.67 11.67
C ASN A 245 7.25 -0.87 11.76
N SER A 246 6.58 -1.60 10.85
CA SER A 246 6.68 -3.07 10.76
C SER A 246 8.11 -3.51 10.43
N LEU A 247 8.76 -2.85 9.46
CA LEU A 247 10.18 -3.08 9.11
C LEU A 247 11.11 -2.78 10.29
N THR A 248 10.85 -1.71 11.03
CA THR A 248 11.56 -1.36 12.28
C THR A 248 11.35 -2.43 13.34
N GLY A 249 10.15 -2.99 13.47
CA GLY A 249 9.85 -4.13 14.35
C GLY A 249 10.71 -5.34 14.03
N LEU A 250 10.85 -5.68 12.74
CA LEU A 250 11.72 -6.76 12.28
C LEU A 250 13.20 -6.46 12.57
N SER A 251 13.68 -5.24 12.32
CA SER A 251 15.05 -4.85 12.66
C SER A 251 15.32 -4.93 14.16
N LYS A 252 14.34 -4.59 15.02
CA LYS A 252 14.43 -4.76 16.48
C LYS A 252 14.50 -6.23 16.90
N LEU A 253 13.78 -7.12 16.22
CA LEU A 253 13.89 -8.56 16.45
C LEU A 253 15.33 -9.02 16.21
N TYR A 254 15.91 -8.71 15.06
CA TYR A 254 17.31 -9.09 14.78
C TYR A 254 18.31 -8.40 15.70
N LEU A 255 18.06 -7.14 16.10
CA LEU A 255 18.95 -6.46 17.04
C LEU A 255 18.96 -7.16 18.41
N SER A 256 17.80 -7.65 18.85
CA SER A 256 17.65 -8.48 20.05
C SER A 256 18.43 -9.79 19.89
N LEU A 257 18.24 -10.46 18.76
CA LEU A 257 18.88 -11.73 18.39
C LEU A 257 20.41 -11.67 18.50
N TYR A 258 21.02 -10.68 17.84
CA TYR A 258 22.47 -10.48 17.86
C TYR A 258 22.99 -9.96 19.21
N SER A 259 22.17 -9.25 19.99
CA SER A 259 22.58 -8.81 21.33
C SER A 259 22.64 -9.98 22.31
N SER A 260 21.77 -10.97 22.16
CA SER A 260 21.81 -12.23 22.89
C SER A 260 22.81 -13.24 22.32
N LYS A 261 23.59 -12.86 21.28
CA LYS A 261 24.52 -13.75 20.54
C LYS A 261 23.85 -15.03 20.03
N PHE A 262 22.55 -14.97 19.70
CA PHE A 262 21.74 -16.13 19.43
C PHE A 262 21.34 -16.19 17.95
N GLY A 263 22.11 -16.84 17.08
CA GLY A 263 21.74 -17.00 15.67
C GLY A 263 22.10 -15.82 14.75
N SER A 264 21.61 -15.86 13.52
CA SER A 264 21.97 -14.97 12.41
C SER A 264 20.75 -14.52 11.61
N PHE A 265 20.95 -13.64 10.63
CA PHE A 265 19.88 -13.22 9.73
C PHE A 265 19.33 -14.39 8.90
N CYS A 266 18.03 -14.35 8.60
CA CYS A 266 17.48 -15.24 7.59
C CYS A 266 17.92 -14.81 6.18
N SER A 267 17.92 -15.76 5.23
CA SER A 267 18.37 -15.56 3.84
C SER A 267 17.56 -14.54 3.02
N LYS A 268 16.42 -14.07 3.55
CA LYS A 268 15.53 -13.12 2.87
C LYS A 268 15.65 -11.69 3.40
N TYR A 269 16.25 -11.49 4.58
CA TYR A 269 16.26 -10.19 5.23
C TYR A 269 17.01 -9.13 4.40
N GLU A 270 18.21 -9.46 3.91
CA GLU A 270 19.00 -8.54 3.08
C GLU A 270 18.25 -8.15 1.79
N LYS A 271 17.58 -9.11 1.15
CA LYS A 271 16.75 -8.87 -0.04
C LYS A 271 15.58 -7.94 0.25
N LEU A 272 14.95 -8.07 1.42
CA LEU A 272 13.88 -7.18 1.87
C LEU A 272 14.40 -5.76 2.07
N ILE A 273 15.55 -5.58 2.73
CA ILE A 273 16.16 -4.26 2.93
C ILE A 273 16.52 -3.62 1.58
N LYS A 274 17.10 -4.40 0.66
CA LYS A 274 17.39 -3.93 -0.70
C LYS A 274 16.12 -3.48 -1.43
N LEU A 275 15.04 -4.24 -1.36
CA LEU A 275 13.75 -3.89 -1.98
C LEU A 275 13.22 -2.56 -1.42
N THR A 276 13.20 -2.41 -0.09
CA THR A 276 12.78 -1.18 0.57
C THR A 276 13.63 0.01 0.14
N ALA A 277 14.95 -0.14 0.19
CA ALA A 277 15.88 0.96 -0.08
C ALA A 277 15.93 1.38 -1.55
N ALA A 278 15.80 0.41 -2.48
CA ALA A 278 15.92 0.67 -3.91
C ALA A 278 14.59 1.07 -4.57
N GLN A 279 13.44 0.63 -4.03
CA GLN A 279 12.13 0.88 -4.65
C GLN A 279 11.22 1.72 -3.77
N LEU A 280 10.99 1.29 -2.53
CA LEU A 280 10.01 1.98 -1.67
C LEU A 280 10.47 3.38 -1.26
N THR A 281 11.66 3.51 -0.69
CA THR A 281 12.15 4.80 -0.17
C THR A 281 12.23 5.89 -1.24
N PRO A 282 12.76 5.62 -2.46
CA PRO A 282 12.74 6.60 -3.55
C PRO A 282 11.32 7.00 -3.97
N ASN A 283 10.40 6.04 -4.12
CA ASN A 283 9.01 6.32 -4.49
C ASN A 283 8.31 7.17 -3.43
N VAL A 284 8.56 6.91 -2.14
CA VAL A 284 8.05 7.75 -1.05
C VAL A 284 8.52 9.20 -1.19
N TYR A 285 9.79 9.44 -1.56
CA TYR A 285 10.29 10.80 -1.73
C TYR A 285 9.72 11.50 -2.96
N SER A 286 9.52 10.77 -4.06
CA SER A 286 8.84 11.30 -5.24
C SER A 286 7.40 11.73 -4.89
N MET A 287 6.66 10.87 -4.18
CA MET A 287 5.32 11.16 -3.68
C MET A 287 5.28 12.39 -2.77
N ILE A 288 6.22 12.52 -1.83
CA ILE A 288 6.33 13.70 -0.95
C ILE A 288 6.49 14.98 -1.78
N THR A 289 7.40 14.98 -2.75
CA THR A 289 7.63 16.14 -3.63
C THR A 289 6.37 16.48 -4.43
N PHE A 290 5.68 15.47 -4.96
CA PHE A 290 4.42 15.66 -5.68
C PHE A 290 3.33 16.28 -4.80
N LEU A 291 3.14 15.77 -3.57
CA LEU A 291 2.16 16.32 -2.63
C LEU A 291 2.46 17.77 -2.25
N GLN A 292 3.74 18.12 -2.05
CA GLN A 292 4.18 19.48 -1.74
C GLN A 292 4.01 20.45 -2.92
N ASN A 293 4.24 19.98 -4.15
CA ASN A 293 4.00 20.77 -5.37
C ASN A 293 2.50 21.01 -5.59
N ALA A 294 1.66 19.99 -5.37
CA ALA A 294 0.20 20.11 -5.40
C ALA A 294 -0.35 21.07 -4.32
N GLU A 295 0.43 21.36 -3.27
CA GLU A 295 0.14 22.43 -2.31
C GLU A 295 0.62 23.80 -2.79
N SER A 296 1.79 23.90 -3.41
CA SER A 296 2.37 25.18 -3.84
C SER A 296 1.65 25.83 -5.02
N GLU A 297 1.04 25.03 -5.90
CA GLU A 297 0.12 25.51 -6.96
C GLU A 297 -1.14 26.22 -6.41
N ARG A 298 -1.33 26.25 -5.07
CA ARG A 298 -2.45 26.92 -4.39
C ARG A 298 -2.22 28.41 -4.11
N GLY A 299 -1.16 29.02 -4.65
CA GLY A 299 -0.87 30.45 -4.49
C GLY A 299 -2.01 31.37 -4.97
N PRO A 300 -2.08 32.63 -4.49
CA PRO A 300 -3.27 33.49 -4.59
C PRO A 300 -3.59 34.05 -5.99
N ALA A 301 -2.94 33.57 -7.06
CA ALA A 301 -3.08 34.15 -8.40
C ALA A 301 -3.13 33.07 -9.48
N LYS A 302 -4.35 32.63 -9.82
CA LYS A 302 -4.90 32.47 -11.20
C LYS A 302 -6.16 31.62 -11.11
N LYS A 303 -7.30 32.23 -11.49
CA LYS A 303 -8.61 31.60 -11.59
C LYS A 303 -8.55 30.46 -12.63
N LYS A 304 -8.39 29.21 -12.18
CA LYS A 304 -8.75 28.00 -12.94
C LYS A 304 -9.70 27.13 -12.09
N PRO A 305 -10.59 26.35 -12.72
CA PRO A 305 -11.86 25.97 -12.12
C PRO A 305 -11.66 24.97 -10.98
N ARG A 306 -12.35 25.22 -9.86
CA ARG A 306 -12.88 24.25 -8.89
C ARG A 306 -12.18 22.85 -8.88
N ARG A 307 -10.91 22.75 -8.47
CA ARG A 307 -10.42 21.51 -7.83
C ARG A 307 -11.22 21.33 -6.54
N ASP A 308 -11.92 20.21 -6.44
CA ASP A 308 -12.91 19.92 -5.39
C ASP A 308 -12.40 20.20 -3.98
N LYS A 309 -13.27 20.79 -3.13
CA LYS A 309 -12.97 21.00 -1.70
C LYS A 309 -12.52 19.71 -1.01
N VAL A 310 -13.04 18.56 -1.46
CA VAL A 310 -12.68 17.22 -0.97
C VAL A 310 -11.22 16.89 -1.26
N GLN A 311 -10.75 17.16 -2.48
CA GLN A 311 -9.36 16.85 -2.86
C GLN A 311 -8.36 17.75 -2.12
N LYS A 312 -8.75 18.99 -1.77
CA LYS A 312 -7.96 19.87 -0.90
C LYS A 312 -7.79 19.30 0.51
N VAL A 313 -8.86 18.76 1.10
CA VAL A 313 -8.83 18.14 2.44
C VAL A 313 -7.99 16.87 2.44
N VAL A 314 -8.11 16.04 1.39
CA VAL A 314 -7.31 14.81 1.26
C VAL A 314 -5.82 15.13 1.20
N VAL A 315 -5.39 16.01 0.30
CA VAL A 315 -3.97 16.37 0.18
C VAL A 315 -3.45 17.02 1.46
N ALA A 316 -4.22 17.89 2.12
CA ALA A 316 -3.83 18.49 3.40
C ALA A 316 -3.65 17.43 4.51
N ARG A 317 -4.51 16.41 4.55
CA ARG A 317 -4.35 15.28 5.49
C ARG A 317 -3.08 14.49 5.19
N GLU A 318 -2.79 14.20 3.93
CA GLU A 318 -1.57 13.49 3.54
C GLU A 318 -0.31 14.26 3.93
N LEU A 319 -0.27 15.57 3.67
CA LEU A 319 0.85 16.44 4.04
C LEU A 319 1.13 16.45 5.55
N ASN A 320 0.08 16.42 6.37
CA ASN A 320 0.21 16.33 7.83
C ASN A 320 0.83 15.01 8.31
N THR A 321 0.80 13.94 7.51
CA THR A 321 1.42 12.66 7.86
C THR A 321 2.90 12.57 7.51
N ILE A 322 3.42 13.48 6.67
CA ILE A 322 4.81 13.48 6.20
C ILE A 322 5.81 13.51 7.37
N PRO A 323 5.66 14.35 8.42
CA PRO A 323 6.60 14.33 9.55
C PRO A 323 6.68 12.97 10.24
N SER A 324 5.53 12.31 10.43
CA SER A 324 5.49 10.95 11.01
C SER A 324 6.15 9.92 10.09
N LEU A 325 5.97 10.05 8.78
CA LEU A 325 6.58 9.16 7.79
C LEU A 325 8.10 9.32 7.77
N ILE A 326 8.61 10.55 7.70
CA ILE A 326 10.06 10.84 7.76
C ILE A 326 10.66 10.27 9.04
N TYR A 327 10.00 10.50 10.18
CA TYR A 327 10.45 9.93 11.46
C TYR A 327 10.54 8.40 11.42
N SER A 328 9.52 7.70 10.89
CA SER A 328 9.54 6.24 10.76
C SER A 328 10.67 5.74 9.86
N ILE A 329 10.98 6.43 8.75
CA ILE A 329 12.11 6.11 7.86
C ILE A 329 13.43 6.23 8.62
N GLU A 330 13.65 7.35 9.31
CA GLU A 330 14.88 7.59 10.07
C GLU A 330 15.07 6.59 11.21
N GLN A 331 14.00 6.21 11.91
CA GLN A 331 14.07 5.17 12.94
C GLN A 331 14.48 3.81 12.35
N HIS A 332 13.97 3.48 11.16
CA HIS A 332 14.37 2.26 10.46
C HIS A 332 15.85 2.30 10.08
N GLU A 333 16.32 3.36 9.42
CA GLU A 333 17.72 3.55 9.02
C GLU A 333 18.68 3.52 10.22
N LYS A 334 18.31 4.19 11.33
CA LYS A 334 19.08 4.18 12.57
C LYS A 334 19.30 2.76 13.09
N LEU A 335 18.29 1.89 13.04
CA LEU A 335 18.42 0.49 13.46
C LEU A 335 19.27 -0.32 12.49
N LEU A 336 19.16 -0.08 11.19
CA LEU A 336 20.02 -0.74 10.21
C LEU A 336 21.49 -0.42 10.47
N ILE A 337 21.82 0.85 10.76
CA ILE A 337 23.19 1.25 11.13
C ILE A 337 23.68 0.50 12.39
N GLN A 338 22.83 0.33 13.40
CA GLN A 338 23.18 -0.44 14.60
C GLN A 338 23.42 -1.92 14.29
N LEU A 339 22.61 -2.50 13.40
CA LEU A 339 22.78 -3.88 12.94
C LEU A 339 24.07 -4.05 12.13
N VAL A 340 24.39 -3.16 11.20
CA VAL A 340 25.67 -3.21 10.45
C VAL A 340 26.86 -3.20 11.41
N LYS A 341 26.85 -2.31 12.42
CA LYS A 341 27.92 -2.24 13.43
C LYS A 341 28.08 -3.54 14.23
N LYS A 342 26.98 -4.23 14.55
CA LYS A 342 27.00 -5.48 15.35
C LYS A 342 27.33 -6.72 14.51
N THR A 343 26.83 -6.78 13.29
CA THR A 343 26.86 -7.99 12.46
C THR A 343 27.99 -7.97 11.43
N LYS A 344 28.52 -6.79 11.11
CA LYS A 344 29.48 -6.54 10.03
C LYS A 344 28.95 -6.85 8.62
N VAL A 345 27.66 -7.17 8.48
CA VAL A 345 26.99 -7.33 7.18
C VAL A 345 26.58 -5.95 6.68
N ASN A 346 26.88 -5.62 5.42
CA ASN A 346 26.64 -4.30 4.86
C ASN A 346 25.18 -4.10 4.40
N LEU A 347 24.24 -4.00 5.35
CA LEU A 347 22.82 -3.73 5.06
C LEU A 347 22.57 -2.31 4.51
N MET A 348 23.53 -1.40 4.65
CA MET A 348 23.41 -0.01 4.23
C MET A 348 23.90 0.23 2.79
N GLU A 349 24.41 -0.79 2.10
CA GLU A 349 24.93 -0.66 0.73
C GLU A 349 23.93 0.00 -0.24
N PHE A 350 22.66 -0.39 -0.12
CA PHE A 350 21.58 0.12 -0.97
C PHE A 350 20.80 1.27 -0.32
N VAL A 351 21.06 1.58 0.95
CA VAL A 351 20.37 2.63 1.69
C VAL A 351 21.13 3.93 1.51
N LYS A 352 20.60 4.81 0.66
CA LYS A 352 21.05 6.20 0.64
C LYS A 352 20.54 6.87 1.90
N MET A 353 21.45 7.40 2.73
CA MET A 353 21.07 8.14 3.94
C MET A 353 20.04 9.21 3.57
N SER A 354 18.95 9.25 4.35
CA SER A 354 17.88 10.19 4.09
C SER A 354 18.36 11.65 4.16
N THR A 355 18.30 12.37 3.04
CA THR A 355 18.45 13.84 2.97
C THR A 355 17.09 14.55 3.06
N ALA A 356 16.05 13.90 3.60
CA ALA A 356 14.68 14.41 3.59
C ALA A 356 14.49 15.72 4.39
N ARG A 357 15.37 15.98 5.36
CA ARG A 357 15.40 17.24 6.15
C ARG A 357 16.25 18.33 5.51
N ASP A 358 16.94 18.02 4.42
CA ASP A 358 17.77 18.99 3.72
C ASP A 358 16.87 19.98 2.98
N PHE A 359 17.33 21.21 2.78
CA PHE A 359 16.57 22.22 2.03
C PHE A 359 16.36 21.73 0.60
N ARG A 360 15.22 21.08 0.33
CA ARG A 360 14.84 20.65 -1.01
C ARG A 360 14.46 21.87 -1.82
N ILE A 361 15.44 22.46 -2.49
CA ILE A 361 15.20 23.47 -3.49
C ILE A 361 14.57 22.76 -4.70
N ASN A 362 13.27 22.95 -4.90
CA ASN A 362 12.61 22.48 -6.12
C ASN A 362 13.17 23.28 -7.30
N SER A 363 14.15 22.70 -7.98
CA SER A 363 14.87 23.36 -9.07
C SER A 363 13.92 23.75 -10.20
N ALA A 364 12.87 22.96 -10.47
CA ALA A 364 11.84 23.29 -11.45
C ALA A 364 11.00 24.50 -11.02
N THR A 365 10.62 24.61 -9.74
CA THR A 365 9.90 25.79 -9.22
C THR A 365 10.79 27.03 -9.21
N VAL A 366 12.06 26.87 -8.84
CA VAL A 366 13.03 27.98 -8.86
C VAL A 366 13.26 28.44 -10.29
N GLN A 367 13.43 27.52 -11.23
CA GLN A 367 13.61 27.82 -12.64
C GLN A 367 12.36 28.46 -13.25
N ALA A 368 11.16 27.94 -12.98
CA ALA A 368 9.91 28.57 -13.43
C ALA A 368 9.73 29.99 -12.88
N ARG A 369 10.14 30.25 -11.63
CA ARG A 369 10.13 31.62 -11.06
C ARG A 369 11.22 32.52 -11.64
N LEU A 370 12.39 31.97 -11.97
CA LEU A 370 13.46 32.70 -12.67
C LEU A 370 13.02 33.07 -14.09
N GLU A 371 12.31 32.18 -14.78
CA GLU A 371 11.75 32.42 -16.12
C GLU A 371 10.60 33.45 -16.06
N GLU A 372 9.65 33.32 -15.12
CA GLU A 372 8.54 34.29 -14.93
C GLU A 372 9.06 35.71 -14.55
N SER A 373 10.17 35.79 -13.82
CA SER A 373 10.82 37.08 -13.50
C SER A 373 11.71 37.62 -14.63
N ALA A 374 12.25 36.77 -15.51
CA ALA A 374 12.93 37.21 -16.72
C ALA A 374 11.93 37.77 -17.75
N GLU A 375 10.76 37.16 -17.89
CA GLU A 375 9.68 37.63 -18.77
C GLU A 375 9.03 38.93 -18.27
N ALA A 376 8.87 39.10 -16.96
CA ALA A 376 8.33 40.33 -16.36
C ALA A 376 9.26 41.56 -16.53
N ASN A 377 10.57 41.34 -16.71
CA ASN A 377 11.56 42.40 -16.97
C ASN A 377 11.79 42.66 -18.47
N ALA A 378 11.07 41.96 -19.36
CA ALA A 378 11.18 42.09 -20.81
C ALA A 378 9.98 42.85 -21.44
N SER A 379 9.42 43.85 -20.73
CA SER A 379 8.54 44.82 -21.38
C SER A 379 9.38 45.78 -22.22
N PRO A 380 9.07 46.00 -23.51
CA PRO A 380 9.80 46.96 -24.34
C PRO A 380 9.43 48.38 -23.91
N ASP A 381 10.41 49.11 -23.37
CA ASP A 381 10.38 50.56 -23.33
C ASP A 381 10.47 51.07 -24.78
N GLU A 382 9.36 51.61 -25.31
CA GLU A 382 9.38 52.47 -26.50
C GLU A 382 9.41 53.94 -26.07
N ASP A 383 10.60 54.52 -26.19
CA ASP A 383 11.00 55.89 -26.56
C ASP A 383 10.12 57.11 -26.20
N ASN A 384 10.72 58.07 -25.48
CA ASN A 384 10.83 59.45 -26.01
C ASN A 384 12.00 60.23 -25.39
N ASP A 385 12.54 61.10 -26.23
CA ASP A 385 13.89 61.66 -26.28
C ASP A 385 14.07 63.00 -25.52
N SER A 386 15.34 63.39 -25.38
CA SER A 386 15.88 64.74 -25.12
C SER A 386 16.12 65.24 -23.67
N LEU A 387 17.41 65.34 -23.27
CA LEU A 387 18.19 66.59 -23.11
C LEU A 387 19.44 66.41 -22.22
N THR A 388 20.59 66.58 -22.86
CA THR A 388 21.89 67.08 -22.39
C THR A 388 22.04 67.53 -20.92
N SER A 389 23.06 67.02 -20.20
CA SER A 389 24.32 67.74 -19.90
C SER A 389 25.11 67.17 -18.70
N THR A 390 26.45 67.18 -18.87
CA THR A 390 27.53 67.30 -17.87
C THR A 390 27.90 66.14 -16.93
N ALA A 391 29.16 65.68 -17.10
CA ALA A 391 30.21 65.38 -16.11
C ALA A 391 29.85 64.49 -14.90
N SER A 392 30.57 63.43 -14.54
CA SER A 392 32.03 63.36 -14.32
C SER A 392 32.47 61.92 -13.95
N CYS A 393 33.77 61.66 -14.12
CA CYS A 393 34.60 60.57 -13.57
C CYS A 393 34.13 59.95 -12.23
N SER A 394 34.39 58.69 -11.88
CA SER A 394 35.69 57.99 -11.87
C SER A 394 35.52 56.52 -11.42
N ALA A 395 36.28 55.60 -12.01
CA ALA A 395 36.70 54.37 -11.34
C ALA A 395 37.89 54.67 -10.41
N PRO A 396 38.09 53.91 -9.32
CA PRO A 396 39.15 52.86 -9.33
C PRO A 396 38.77 51.62 -8.50
N ALA A 397 39.04 50.40 -8.96
CA ALA A 397 40.27 49.61 -8.86
C ALA A 397 40.32 48.61 -7.68
N SER A 398 40.51 47.34 -8.06
CA SER A 398 41.20 46.22 -7.42
C SER A 398 41.65 46.35 -5.94
N CYS A 399 41.41 45.27 -5.17
CA CYS A 399 42.51 44.37 -4.79
C CYS A 399 42.02 43.07 -4.13
N ALA A 400 42.60 41.97 -4.57
CA ALA A 400 42.46 40.64 -4.02
C ALA A 400 43.30 40.47 -2.74
N VAL A 401 42.79 39.75 -1.73
CA VAL A 401 43.62 39.03 -0.74
C VAL A 401 42.93 37.72 -0.35
N LYS A 402 43.67 36.62 -0.52
CA LYS A 402 43.35 35.23 -0.14
C LYS A 402 43.82 34.92 1.32
N PRO A 403 43.54 33.74 1.88
CA PRO A 403 43.04 33.57 3.25
C PRO A 403 44.12 33.24 4.29
N LYS A 404 43.74 33.28 5.59
CA LYS A 404 44.50 32.65 6.67
C LYS A 404 43.65 31.67 7.47
N SER A 405 44.11 30.42 7.42
CA SER A 405 43.90 29.35 8.40
C SER A 405 44.36 29.77 9.79
N LYS A 406 43.64 29.33 10.84
CA LYS A 406 44.25 28.79 12.06
C LYS A 406 43.25 27.98 12.88
N ARG A 407 43.70 26.77 13.24
CA ARG A 407 43.20 25.89 14.30
C ARG A 407 43.10 26.62 15.64
N LEU A 408 42.12 26.21 16.44
CA LEU A 408 42.33 25.59 17.75
C LEU A 408 41.25 24.52 17.94
#